data_AF-A0A258JNK1-F1
#
_entry.id   AF-A0A258JNK1-F1
#
_cell.length_a   1.000
_cell.length_b   1.000
_cell.length_c   1.000
_cell.angle_alpha   90.00
_cell.angle_beta   90.00
_cell.angle_gamma   90.00
#
_symmetry.space_group_name_H-M   'P 1'
#
loop_
_entity.id
_entity.type
_entity.pdbx_description
1 polymer ?
#
loop_
_entity_poly.entity_id
_entity_poly.type
_entity_poly.pdbx_seq_one_letter_code
_entity_poly.pdbx_strand_id
1 'polypeptide(L)'
;MGKVGVPELVGNFTWGGPDWRTLFLTATHSLYAVETRIGPRIEPYMKAGGARPNAGMSAGDADARPVSGAAPAASVSATGVKTAAPGYRLDPARCALIIQDMQNDVVMEGGAFAASGSPAHCREQKAIANGARLAQAARALGIPVIHVWFIVEPGAPGVTMNAPLFEGLADAKALVRGTWGAAPVPGLEAQSGDHVVEKQRMSAWEGTRLETVLKALGRDVVIVTGAWTNMSIEHTARTGADKGYFMVVPEDACSTMNAEWHTASVNYALQNVAVVTDVDTVIAATRG
;
A
#
# COMPACT_ATOMS: atom_id res chain seq x y z
N MET A 1 -36.11 -0.28 -22.72
CA MET A 1 -34.70 0.15 -22.85
C MET A 1 -34.59 1.09 -24.02
N GLY A 2 -34.16 2.34 -23.79
CA GLY A 2 -33.87 3.29 -24.87
C GLY A 2 -32.47 3.06 -25.43
N LYS A 3 -32.25 3.38 -26.71
CA LYS A 3 -30.92 3.44 -27.33
C LYS A 3 -30.61 4.89 -27.66
N VAL A 4 -29.41 5.34 -27.30
CA VAL A 4 -28.88 6.65 -27.67
C VAL A 4 -27.77 6.42 -28.68
N GLY A 5 -27.96 6.89 -29.91
CA GLY A 5 -26.93 6.87 -30.94
C GLY A 5 -25.98 8.04 -30.75
N VAL A 6 -24.69 7.78 -30.77
CA VAL A 6 -23.61 8.79 -30.73
C VAL A 6 -22.80 8.65 -32.01
N PRO A 7 -22.43 9.73 -32.70
CA PRO A 7 -21.76 9.66 -34.00
C PRO A 7 -20.28 9.22 -33.91
N GLU A 8 -19.77 9.02 -32.70
CA GLU A 8 -18.38 8.67 -32.41
C GLU A 8 -18.30 7.59 -31.32
N LEU A 9 -17.14 6.91 -31.23
CA LEU A 9 -16.89 5.89 -30.20
C LEU A 9 -16.82 6.55 -28.81
N VAL A 10 -17.66 6.06 -27.90
CA VAL A 10 -17.72 6.50 -26.50
C VAL A 10 -16.83 5.62 -25.64
N GLY A 11 -15.86 6.24 -24.96
CA GLY A 11 -14.94 5.54 -24.06
C GLY A 11 -15.45 5.47 -22.62
N ASN A 12 -16.24 6.47 -22.17
CA ASN A 12 -16.82 6.50 -20.85
C ASN A 12 -18.12 7.33 -20.82
N PHE A 13 -18.94 7.12 -19.79
CA PHE A 13 -20.09 7.96 -19.50
C PHE A 13 -20.28 8.16 -18.00
N THR A 14 -20.88 9.29 -17.62
CA THR A 14 -21.27 9.57 -16.24
C THR A 14 -22.56 10.37 -16.17
N TRP A 15 -23.29 10.20 -15.07
CA TRP A 15 -24.48 11.01 -14.78
C TRP A 15 -24.08 12.32 -14.11
N GLY A 16 -24.87 13.36 -14.31
CA GLY A 16 -24.65 14.66 -13.67
C GLY A 16 -25.79 15.63 -13.94
N GLY A 17 -25.52 16.91 -13.73
CA GLY A 17 -26.53 17.96 -13.73
C GLY A 17 -27.22 18.10 -12.37
N PRO A 18 -28.00 19.18 -12.15
CA PRO A 18 -28.60 19.50 -10.85
C PRO A 18 -29.54 18.42 -10.29
N ASP A 19 -30.13 17.61 -11.17
CA ASP A 19 -31.11 16.58 -10.87
C ASP A 19 -30.65 15.16 -11.27
N TRP A 20 -29.37 15.02 -11.64
CA TRP A 20 -28.77 13.77 -12.13
C TRP A 20 -29.45 13.16 -13.36
N ARG A 21 -30.08 13.98 -14.21
CA ARG A 21 -30.73 13.51 -15.45
C ARG A 21 -29.95 13.76 -16.73
N THR A 22 -28.78 14.37 -16.63
CA THR A 22 -27.88 14.55 -17.78
C THR A 22 -26.86 13.42 -17.83
N LEU A 23 -26.79 12.73 -18.96
CA LEU A 23 -25.76 11.75 -19.25
C LEU A 23 -24.64 12.43 -20.05
N PHE A 24 -23.45 12.54 -19.45
CA PHE A 24 -22.25 13.04 -20.10
C PHE A 24 -21.49 11.87 -20.73
N LEU A 25 -21.13 11.99 -22.01
CA LEU A 25 -20.48 10.95 -22.81
C LEU A 25 -19.16 11.49 -23.33
N THR A 26 -18.04 10.90 -22.94
CA THR A 26 -16.73 11.24 -23.51
C THR A 26 -16.49 10.36 -24.73
N ALA A 27 -16.51 10.98 -25.91
CA ALA A 27 -16.22 10.33 -27.17
C ALA A 27 -14.81 10.68 -27.66
N THR A 28 -14.43 10.11 -28.80
CA THR A 28 -13.06 10.19 -29.33
C THR A 28 -12.58 11.65 -29.51
N HIS A 29 -13.44 12.55 -29.99
CA HIS A 29 -13.08 13.96 -30.22
C HIS A 29 -14.02 14.95 -29.51
N SER A 30 -15.09 14.45 -28.89
CA SER A 30 -16.21 15.28 -28.45
C SER A 30 -16.70 14.88 -27.05
N LEU A 31 -17.28 15.84 -26.32
CA LEU A 31 -18.08 15.58 -25.13
C LEU A 31 -19.55 15.85 -25.45
N TYR A 32 -20.41 14.86 -25.24
CA TYR A 32 -21.85 15.01 -25.41
C TYR A 32 -22.55 15.08 -24.05
N ALA A 33 -23.61 15.87 -23.97
CA ALA A 33 -24.53 15.92 -22.84
C ALA A 33 -25.93 15.58 -23.36
N VAL A 34 -26.52 14.52 -22.82
CA VAL A 34 -27.86 14.04 -23.23
C VAL A 34 -28.80 14.14 -22.03
N GLU A 35 -29.83 14.97 -22.14
CA GLU A 35 -30.89 15.01 -21.14
C GLU A 35 -31.80 13.80 -21.27
N THR A 36 -32.12 13.18 -20.14
CA THR A 36 -32.94 11.98 -20.09
C THR A 36 -34.17 12.20 -19.22
N ARG A 37 -35.25 11.48 -19.52
CA ARG A 37 -36.49 11.53 -18.71
C ARG A 37 -36.38 10.74 -17.41
N ILE A 38 -35.49 9.74 -17.36
CA ILE A 38 -35.30 8.84 -16.23
C ILE A 38 -33.82 8.88 -15.87
N GLY A 39 -33.53 9.26 -14.63
CA GLY A 39 -32.16 9.29 -14.09
C GLY A 39 -31.63 7.90 -13.71
N PRO A 40 -30.39 7.85 -13.19
CA PRO A 40 -29.75 6.60 -12.78
C PRO A 40 -30.35 6.04 -11.49
N ARG A 41 -29.91 4.83 -11.14
CA ARG A 41 -29.92 4.40 -9.75
C ARG A 41 -29.09 5.39 -8.93
N ILE A 42 -29.66 5.94 -7.87
CA ILE A 42 -28.98 6.92 -7.02
C ILE A 42 -27.89 6.23 -6.21
N GLU A 43 -26.63 6.58 -6.47
CA GLU A 43 -25.47 6.10 -5.73
C GLU A 43 -25.15 7.02 -4.53
N PRO A 44 -24.44 6.53 -3.49
CA PRO A 44 -24.13 7.32 -2.30
C PRO A 44 -23.45 8.67 -2.59
N TYR A 45 -22.58 8.74 -3.60
CA TYR A 45 -21.89 9.99 -3.98
C TYR A 45 -22.82 11.04 -4.60
N MET A 46 -23.96 10.63 -5.18
CA MET A 46 -24.94 11.54 -5.78
C MET A 46 -25.72 12.35 -4.74
N LYS A 47 -25.65 11.95 -3.47
CA LYS A 47 -26.32 12.61 -2.33
C LYS A 47 -25.44 13.63 -1.60
N ALA A 48 -24.15 13.74 -1.95
CA ALA A 48 -23.19 14.56 -1.23
C ALA A 48 -23.38 16.09 -1.45
N GLY A 49 -24.24 16.52 -2.37
CA GLY A 49 -24.65 17.91 -2.55
C GLY A 49 -26.05 18.17 -2.00
N GLY A 50 -26.17 18.47 -0.70
CA GLY A 50 -27.45 18.66 -0.04
C GLY A 50 -28.13 20.00 -0.37
N ALA A 51 -29.26 19.92 -1.07
CA ALA A 51 -30.49 20.62 -0.65
C ALA A 51 -31.53 19.53 -0.37
N ARG A 52 -31.90 19.34 0.91
CA ARG A 52 -32.93 18.37 1.31
C ARG A 52 -34.33 18.93 1.00
N PRO A 53 -35.26 18.09 0.52
CA PRO A 53 -36.67 18.27 0.84
C PRO A 53 -37.14 17.24 1.87
N ASN A 54 -37.92 17.73 2.84
CA ASN A 54 -38.77 16.93 3.72
C ASN A 54 -39.76 16.08 2.92
N ALA A 55 -40.01 14.84 3.35
CA ALA A 55 -41.34 14.33 3.72
C ALA A 55 -41.33 12.79 3.89
N GLY A 56 -41.79 12.33 5.07
CA GLY A 56 -42.95 11.44 5.17
C GLY A 56 -42.86 9.98 4.69
N MET A 57 -43.07 9.10 5.68
CA MET A 57 -43.83 7.84 5.64
C MET A 57 -43.10 6.50 5.42
N SER A 58 -43.49 5.62 6.34
CA SER A 58 -43.17 4.23 6.66
C SER A 58 -43.39 3.20 5.55
N ALA A 59 -42.62 2.11 5.58
CA ALA A 59 -43.10 0.76 5.93
C ALA A 59 -42.01 -0.31 5.70
N GLY A 60 -41.95 -1.31 6.57
CA GLY A 60 -41.52 -2.66 6.21
C GLY A 60 -40.29 -3.19 6.95
N ASP A 61 -40.54 -3.92 8.04
CA ASP A 61 -39.58 -4.80 8.70
C ASP A 61 -38.97 -5.83 7.73
N ALA A 62 -37.64 -5.90 7.72
CA ALA A 62 -36.89 -7.08 7.33
C ALA A 62 -35.71 -7.22 8.30
N ASP A 63 -35.86 -8.13 9.25
CA ASP A 63 -34.88 -8.48 10.27
C ASP A 63 -33.68 -9.17 9.60
N ALA A 64 -32.63 -8.40 9.34
CA ALA A 64 -31.31 -8.89 8.97
C ALA A 64 -30.31 -8.38 10.01
N ARG A 65 -30.12 -9.17 11.08
CA ARG A 65 -29.08 -8.89 12.07
C ARG A 65 -27.69 -9.08 11.45
N PRO A 66 -26.80 -8.08 11.49
CA PRO A 66 -25.41 -8.29 11.14
C PRO A 66 -24.75 -9.18 12.19
N VAL A 67 -23.96 -10.14 11.75
CA VAL A 67 -22.99 -10.83 12.59
C VAL A 67 -22.00 -9.76 13.10
N SER A 68 -21.98 -9.53 14.41
CA SER A 68 -21.03 -8.62 15.04
C SER A 68 -19.61 -9.19 14.93
N GLY A 69 -18.78 -8.59 14.07
CA GLY A 69 -17.38 -8.99 13.91
C GLY A 69 -16.63 -8.03 12.99
N ALA A 70 -15.94 -7.07 13.62
CA ALA A 70 -14.96 -6.12 13.05
C ALA A 70 -15.46 -5.19 11.92
N ALA A 71 -15.85 -3.97 12.29
CA ALA A 71 -15.83 -2.84 11.36
C ALA A 71 -14.36 -2.51 10.98
N PRO A 72 -14.05 -2.13 9.72
CA PRO A 72 -12.71 -1.65 9.40
C PRO A 72 -12.53 -0.25 10.02
N ALA A 73 -11.59 -0.15 10.98
CA ALA A 73 -11.34 1.02 11.80
C ALA A 73 -10.39 2.05 11.16
N ALA A 74 -10.35 2.16 9.82
CA ALA A 74 -9.63 3.25 9.17
C ALA A 74 -10.59 4.43 8.97
N SER A 75 -10.32 5.58 9.60
CA SER A 75 -11.07 6.81 9.32
C SER A 75 -10.44 7.53 8.15
N VAL A 76 -11.26 7.95 7.19
CA VAL A 76 -10.85 8.91 6.17
C VAL A 76 -11.01 10.30 6.79
N SER A 77 -9.92 11.07 6.89
CA SER A 77 -9.98 12.45 7.36
C SER A 77 -10.82 13.30 6.40
N ALA A 78 -11.22 14.52 6.83
CA ALA A 78 -11.89 15.48 5.95
C ALA A 78 -11.07 15.86 4.69
N THR A 79 -9.77 15.53 4.67
CA THR A 79 -8.87 15.74 3.52
C THR A 79 -8.66 14.50 2.65
N GLY A 80 -9.39 13.40 2.91
CA GLY A 80 -9.27 12.17 2.12
C GLY A 80 -8.13 11.24 2.55
N VAL A 81 -7.43 11.57 3.64
CA VAL A 81 -6.28 10.82 4.15
C VAL A 81 -6.75 9.64 5.01
N LYS A 82 -6.33 8.41 4.70
CA LYS A 82 -6.50 7.25 5.59
C LYS A 82 -5.40 7.23 6.65
N THR A 83 -5.67 7.82 7.81
CA THR A 83 -4.82 7.71 9.00
C THR A 83 -5.46 6.77 10.03
N ALA A 84 -4.63 6.22 10.92
CA ALA A 84 -5.12 5.50 12.08
C ALA A 84 -5.98 6.44 12.96
N ALA A 85 -7.27 6.10 13.13
CA ALA A 85 -8.18 6.87 13.97
C ALA A 85 -7.82 6.72 15.47
N PRO A 86 -8.22 7.66 16.35
CA PRO A 86 -8.20 7.40 17.79
C PRO A 86 -8.93 6.09 18.13
N GLY A 87 -8.28 5.19 18.85
CA GLY A 87 -8.83 3.86 19.13
C GLY A 87 -8.61 2.84 18.01
N TYR A 88 -7.75 3.11 17.03
CA TYR A 88 -7.32 2.14 16.02
C TYR A 88 -6.80 0.85 16.67
N ARG A 89 -7.23 -0.29 16.13
CA ARG A 89 -6.88 -1.63 16.63
C ARG A 89 -6.52 -2.54 15.47
N LEU A 90 -5.47 -3.32 15.68
CA LEU A 90 -5.01 -4.37 14.79
C LEU A 90 -5.04 -5.68 15.56
N ASP A 91 -5.76 -6.66 15.06
CA ASP A 91 -5.75 -8.01 15.62
C ASP A 91 -4.38 -8.67 15.29
N PRO A 92 -3.53 -8.98 16.28
CA PRO A 92 -2.24 -9.62 16.05
C PRO A 92 -2.36 -10.95 15.29
N ALA A 93 -3.45 -11.69 15.49
CA ALA A 93 -3.68 -12.97 14.79
C ALA A 93 -3.97 -12.78 13.29
N ARG A 94 -4.22 -11.57 12.83
CA ARG A 94 -4.42 -11.27 11.40
C ARG A 94 -3.20 -10.64 10.74
N CYS A 95 -2.28 -10.13 11.56
CA CYS A 95 -1.15 -9.33 11.09
C CYS A 95 0.03 -10.18 10.63
N ALA A 96 0.80 -9.64 9.68
CA ALA A 96 2.18 -10.00 9.40
C ALA A 96 3.01 -8.72 9.25
N LEU A 97 4.24 -8.73 9.77
CA LEU A 97 5.21 -7.65 9.55
C LEU A 97 6.12 -8.02 8.39
N ILE A 98 6.23 -7.15 7.39
CA ILE A 98 7.20 -7.25 6.30
C ILE A 98 8.30 -6.21 6.52
N ILE A 99 9.55 -6.66 6.55
CA ILE A 99 10.75 -5.82 6.55
C ILE A 99 11.42 -6.02 5.19
N GLN A 100 11.39 -4.99 4.34
CA GLN A 100 11.74 -5.12 2.93
C GLN A 100 12.95 -4.27 2.55
N ASP A 101 13.91 -4.93 1.87
CA ASP A 101 15.15 -4.37 1.31
C ASP A 101 15.98 -3.50 2.29
N MET A 102 15.91 -3.81 3.58
CA MET A 102 16.81 -3.24 4.61
C MET A 102 18.18 -3.92 4.53
N GLN A 103 18.85 -3.77 3.38
CA GLN A 103 20.15 -4.34 3.03
C GLN A 103 21.21 -3.24 2.91
N ASN A 104 22.48 -3.60 3.09
CA ASN A 104 23.58 -2.64 3.16
C ASN A 104 23.70 -1.75 1.91
N ASP A 105 23.56 -2.32 0.70
CA ASP A 105 23.61 -1.55 -0.54
C ASP A 105 22.55 -0.45 -0.62
N VAL A 106 21.43 -0.64 0.07
CA VAL A 106 20.25 0.22 -0.01
C VAL A 106 20.37 1.41 0.92
N VAL A 107 20.74 1.17 2.19
CA VAL A 107 20.59 2.18 3.25
C VAL A 107 21.87 2.44 4.07
N MET A 108 23.00 1.79 3.76
CA MET A 108 24.25 2.01 4.47
C MET A 108 25.25 2.85 3.67
N GLU A 109 26.09 3.59 4.38
CA GLU A 109 27.26 4.25 3.78
C GLU A 109 28.20 3.20 3.16
N GLY A 110 28.73 3.50 1.97
CA GLY A 110 29.54 2.55 1.20
C GLY A 110 28.74 1.49 0.43
N GLY A 111 27.42 1.45 0.59
CA GLY A 111 26.52 0.64 -0.23
C GLY A 111 26.40 1.16 -1.67
N ALA A 112 26.01 0.30 -2.60
CA ALA A 112 25.88 0.63 -4.02
C ALA A 112 24.97 1.84 -4.30
N PHE A 113 23.95 2.06 -3.46
CA PHE A 113 23.02 3.19 -3.60
C PHE A 113 23.31 4.36 -2.65
N ALA A 114 24.46 4.39 -1.96
CA ALA A 114 24.75 5.44 -0.98
C ALA A 114 24.67 6.87 -1.57
N ALA A 115 25.13 7.05 -2.81
CA ALA A 115 25.11 8.34 -3.52
C ALA A 115 23.70 8.87 -3.84
N SER A 116 22.66 8.03 -3.71
CA SER A 116 21.25 8.44 -3.89
C SER A 116 20.72 9.33 -2.76
N GLY A 117 21.42 9.40 -1.63
CA GLY A 117 20.94 10.04 -0.40
C GLY A 117 20.21 9.07 0.56
N SER A 118 19.96 7.82 0.14
CA SER A 118 19.18 6.88 0.93
C SER A 118 19.72 6.62 2.36
N PRO A 119 21.04 6.47 2.59
CA PRO A 119 21.56 6.31 3.95
C PRO A 119 21.29 7.51 4.86
N ALA A 120 21.35 8.73 4.33
CA ALA A 120 21.10 9.95 5.10
C ALA A 120 19.64 10.01 5.56
N HIS A 121 18.70 9.83 4.63
CA HIS A 121 17.28 9.83 4.96
C HIS A 121 16.88 8.64 5.85
N CYS A 122 17.50 7.46 5.68
CA CYS A 122 17.29 6.33 6.59
C CYS A 122 17.69 6.66 8.04
N ARG A 123 18.78 7.42 8.24
CA ARG A 123 19.17 7.90 9.57
C ARG A 123 18.21 8.95 10.12
N GLU A 124 17.79 9.90 9.29
CA GLU A 124 16.82 10.94 9.65
C GLU A 124 15.50 10.33 10.15
N GLN A 125 14.98 9.34 9.43
CA GLN A 125 13.76 8.60 9.82
C GLN A 125 13.99 7.63 10.99
N LYS A 126 15.23 7.32 11.35
CA LYS A 126 15.60 6.23 12.27
C LYS A 126 15.01 4.88 11.83
N ALA A 127 14.88 4.67 10.52
CA ALA A 127 14.12 3.54 9.96
C ALA A 127 14.63 2.17 10.42
N ILE A 128 15.96 2.00 10.59
CA ILE A 128 16.55 0.76 11.12
C ILE A 128 16.09 0.50 12.56
N ALA A 129 16.21 1.49 13.44
CA ALA A 129 15.83 1.37 14.84
C ALA A 129 14.31 1.15 15.00
N ASN A 130 13.51 1.87 14.22
CA ASN A 130 12.06 1.73 14.20
C ASN A 130 11.60 0.37 13.65
N GLY A 131 12.23 -0.11 12.58
CA GLY A 131 12.03 -1.47 12.07
C GLY A 131 12.35 -2.54 13.12
N ALA A 132 13.45 -2.37 13.87
CA ALA A 132 13.84 -3.32 14.92
C ALA A 132 12.85 -3.31 16.10
N ARG A 133 12.35 -2.14 16.50
CA ARG A 133 11.30 -1.99 17.52
C ARG A 133 10.01 -2.70 17.09
N LEU A 134 9.58 -2.52 15.84
CA LEU A 134 8.42 -3.23 15.29
C LEU A 134 8.64 -4.74 15.27
N ALA A 135 9.81 -5.20 14.82
CA ALA A 135 10.13 -6.62 14.77
C ALA A 135 10.11 -7.26 16.16
N GLN A 136 10.66 -6.58 17.17
CA GLN A 136 10.62 -7.03 18.55
C GLN A 136 9.17 -7.12 19.08
N ALA A 137 8.37 -6.08 18.85
CA ALA A 137 6.97 -6.06 19.27
C ALA A 137 6.13 -7.15 18.55
N ALA A 138 6.34 -7.32 17.25
CA ALA A 138 5.69 -8.34 16.44
C ALA A 138 5.98 -9.75 16.98
N ARG A 139 7.25 -10.08 17.21
CA ARG A 139 7.65 -11.37 17.77
C ARG A 139 7.05 -11.60 19.16
N ALA A 140 7.05 -10.59 20.02
CA ALA A 140 6.47 -10.69 21.36
C ALA A 140 4.94 -10.96 21.35
N LEU A 141 4.25 -10.58 20.28
CA LEU A 141 2.80 -10.78 20.09
C LEU A 141 2.46 -11.97 19.18
N GLY A 142 3.46 -12.74 18.74
CA GLY A 142 3.25 -13.86 17.81
C GLY A 142 2.88 -13.44 16.38
N ILE A 143 3.07 -12.16 16.03
CA ILE A 143 2.93 -11.67 14.66
C ILE A 143 4.14 -12.17 13.86
N PRO A 144 3.96 -12.93 12.77
CA PRO A 144 5.06 -13.40 11.94
C PRO A 144 5.83 -12.23 11.32
N VAL A 145 7.15 -12.28 11.41
CA VAL A 145 8.07 -11.36 10.74
C VAL A 145 8.56 -12.02 9.47
N ILE A 146 8.40 -11.32 8.34
CA ILE A 146 8.81 -11.76 7.01
C ILE A 146 9.82 -10.76 6.48
N HIS A 147 11.05 -11.21 6.31
CA HIS A 147 12.09 -10.42 5.66
C HIS A 147 12.02 -10.64 4.16
N VAL A 148 12.06 -9.55 3.41
CA VAL A 148 12.05 -9.58 1.95
C VAL A 148 13.35 -8.97 1.44
N TRP A 149 14.17 -9.79 0.80
CA TRP A 149 15.47 -9.38 0.27
C TRP A 149 15.45 -9.31 -1.24
N PHE A 150 15.88 -8.19 -1.80
CA PHE A 150 16.21 -8.14 -3.22
C PHE A 150 17.55 -8.84 -3.40
N ILE A 151 17.59 -9.92 -4.19
CA ILE A 151 18.82 -10.70 -4.41
C ILE A 151 19.09 -10.87 -5.90
N VAL A 152 20.25 -10.40 -6.33
CA VAL A 152 20.79 -10.57 -7.68
C VAL A 152 21.80 -11.71 -7.66
N GLU A 153 21.66 -12.69 -8.55
CA GLU A 153 22.70 -13.70 -8.72
C GLU A 153 23.93 -13.09 -9.42
N PRO A 154 25.17 -13.55 -9.15
CA PRO A 154 26.35 -13.06 -9.82
C PRO A 154 26.20 -13.07 -11.35
N GLY A 155 26.44 -11.93 -11.99
CA GLY A 155 26.23 -11.74 -13.44
C GLY A 155 24.77 -11.45 -13.85
N ALA A 156 23.86 -11.32 -12.89
CA ALA A 156 22.45 -10.96 -13.06
C ALA A 156 21.61 -11.80 -14.07
N PRO A 157 21.79 -13.13 -14.21
CA PRO A 157 21.10 -13.93 -15.22
C PRO A 157 19.56 -14.02 -15.08
N GLY A 158 19.00 -13.61 -13.93
CA GLY A 158 17.55 -13.60 -13.66
C GLY A 158 16.92 -12.20 -13.64
N VAL A 159 17.72 -11.15 -13.81
CA VAL A 159 17.21 -9.77 -13.81
C VAL A 159 16.80 -9.42 -15.24
N THR A 160 15.53 -9.05 -15.41
CA THR A 160 15.04 -8.57 -16.70
C THR A 160 15.38 -7.10 -16.86
N MET A 161 16.12 -6.76 -17.91
CA MET A 161 16.57 -5.39 -18.22
C MET A 161 15.49 -4.63 -19.00
N ASN A 162 14.29 -4.53 -18.43
CA ASN A 162 13.14 -3.86 -19.05
C ASN A 162 12.86 -2.47 -18.50
N ALA A 163 13.69 -1.98 -17.58
CA ALA A 163 13.56 -0.65 -16.99
C ALA A 163 14.95 -0.13 -16.55
N PRO A 164 15.17 1.20 -16.60
CA PRO A 164 16.44 1.81 -16.16
C PRO A 164 16.85 1.44 -14.72
N LEU A 165 15.87 1.16 -13.87
CA LEU A 165 16.09 0.71 -12.50
C LEU A 165 16.81 -0.65 -12.43
N PHE A 166 16.42 -1.60 -13.27
CA PHE A 166 17.01 -2.95 -13.29
C PHE A 166 18.34 -2.96 -14.01
N GLU A 167 18.48 -2.13 -15.05
CA GLU A 167 19.75 -1.87 -15.73
C GLU A 167 20.76 -1.26 -14.73
N GLY A 168 20.39 -0.18 -14.04
CA GLY A 168 21.25 0.49 -13.06
C GLY A 168 21.63 -0.40 -11.87
N LEU A 169 20.71 -1.24 -11.39
CA LEU A 169 20.99 -2.27 -10.38
C LEU A 169 22.09 -3.24 -10.84
N ALA A 170 21.99 -3.73 -12.08
CA ALA A 170 22.95 -4.67 -12.65
C ALA A 170 24.32 -4.01 -12.91
N ASP A 171 24.31 -2.80 -13.48
CA ASP A 171 25.52 -2.01 -13.74
C ASP A 171 26.28 -1.68 -12.45
N ALA A 172 25.55 -1.35 -11.38
CA ALA A 172 26.12 -1.09 -10.07
C ALA A 172 26.60 -2.35 -9.34
N LYS A 173 26.32 -3.56 -9.88
CA LYS A 173 26.54 -4.85 -9.20
C LYS A 173 25.94 -4.87 -7.79
N ALA A 174 24.80 -4.23 -7.64
CA ALA A 174 24.13 -4.07 -6.36
C ALA A 174 23.38 -5.34 -5.96
N LEU A 175 23.28 -5.58 -4.66
CA LEU A 175 22.47 -6.64 -4.05
C LEU A 175 22.85 -8.05 -4.52
N VAL A 176 24.12 -8.22 -4.91
CA VAL A 176 24.64 -9.50 -5.41
C VAL A 176 24.79 -10.50 -4.27
N ARG A 177 24.23 -11.71 -4.44
CA ARG A 177 24.28 -12.77 -3.43
C ARG A 177 25.69 -13.00 -2.90
N GLY A 178 25.82 -13.11 -1.58
CA GLY A 178 27.08 -13.39 -0.90
C GLY A 178 27.99 -12.17 -0.72
N THR A 179 27.62 -10.99 -1.23
CA THR A 179 28.34 -9.74 -0.96
C THR A 179 27.86 -9.07 0.32
N TRP A 180 28.68 -8.18 0.88
CA TRP A 180 28.27 -7.32 1.99
C TRP A 180 27.04 -6.47 1.62
N GLY A 181 26.99 -5.95 0.39
CA GLY A 181 25.90 -5.13 -0.10
C GLY A 181 24.53 -5.81 -0.06
N ALA A 182 24.48 -7.12 -0.33
CA ALA A 182 23.25 -7.91 -0.24
C ALA A 182 22.88 -8.35 1.17
N ALA A 183 23.77 -8.25 2.16
CA ALA A 183 23.48 -8.65 3.52
C ALA A 183 22.51 -7.66 4.19
N PRO A 184 21.68 -8.13 5.16
CA PRO A 184 20.84 -7.26 5.96
C PRO A 184 21.68 -6.22 6.72
N VAL A 185 21.07 -5.08 7.02
CA VAL A 185 21.69 -4.09 7.91
C VAL A 185 21.78 -4.60 9.35
N PRO A 186 22.76 -4.14 10.13
CA PRO A 186 22.89 -4.51 11.53
C PRO A 186 21.62 -4.24 12.34
N GLY A 187 21.14 -5.25 13.06
CA GLY A 187 19.95 -5.19 13.91
C GLY A 187 18.63 -5.57 13.23
N LEU A 188 18.64 -5.78 11.90
CA LEU A 188 17.49 -6.26 11.12
C LEU A 188 17.74 -7.62 10.47
N GLU A 189 18.69 -8.40 11.00
CA GLU A 189 18.88 -9.78 10.58
C GLU A 189 17.65 -10.63 10.90
N ALA A 190 17.37 -11.60 10.03
CA ALA A 190 16.35 -12.59 10.29
C ALA A 190 16.71 -13.42 11.53
N GLN A 191 15.75 -13.56 12.44
CA GLN A 191 15.89 -14.36 13.65
C GLN A 191 15.24 -15.74 13.47
N SER A 192 15.55 -16.66 14.39
CA SER A 192 14.90 -17.96 14.41
C SER A 192 13.38 -17.81 14.51
N GLY A 193 12.66 -18.42 13.57
CA GLY A 193 11.19 -18.34 13.46
C GLY A 193 10.70 -17.26 12.50
N ASP A 194 11.55 -16.33 12.07
CA ASP A 194 11.20 -15.40 10.99
C ASP A 194 11.17 -16.13 9.63
N HIS A 195 10.39 -15.59 8.69
CA HIS A 195 10.42 -16.02 7.30
C HIS A 195 11.36 -15.14 6.49
N VAL A 196 12.01 -15.74 5.48
CA VAL A 196 12.81 -15.02 4.49
C VAL A 196 12.24 -15.30 3.11
N VAL A 197 12.02 -14.25 2.34
CA VAL A 197 11.57 -14.29 0.96
C VAL A 197 12.56 -13.49 0.12
N GLU A 198 12.95 -14.02 -1.03
CA GLU A 198 13.82 -13.32 -1.96
C GLU A 198 13.01 -12.84 -3.17
N LYS A 199 13.38 -11.68 -3.71
CA LYS A 199 12.74 -11.08 -4.88
C LYS A 199 13.75 -10.51 -5.86
N GLN A 200 13.30 -10.35 -7.10
CA GLN A 200 14.05 -9.69 -8.18
C GLN A 200 13.21 -8.60 -8.87
N ARG A 201 12.17 -8.13 -8.19
CA ARG A 201 11.23 -7.09 -8.63
C ARG A 201 10.97 -6.13 -7.47
N MET A 202 10.36 -4.98 -7.76
CA MET A 202 10.09 -3.96 -6.73
C MET A 202 9.05 -4.44 -5.73
N SER A 203 7.90 -4.87 -6.24
CA SER A 203 6.82 -5.46 -5.45
C SER A 203 7.26 -6.82 -4.88
N ALA A 204 7.12 -7.01 -3.57
CA ALA A 204 7.47 -8.27 -2.90
C ALA A 204 6.59 -9.44 -3.30
N TRP A 205 5.50 -9.19 -4.02
CA TRP A 205 4.59 -10.20 -4.51
C TRP A 205 5.10 -10.89 -5.79
N GLU A 206 5.91 -10.19 -6.59
CA GLU A 206 6.23 -10.61 -7.96
C GLU A 206 7.36 -11.63 -8.02
N GLY A 207 7.00 -12.86 -8.44
CA GLY A 207 7.95 -13.97 -8.59
C GLY A 207 8.46 -14.54 -7.25
N THR A 208 7.76 -14.28 -6.15
CA THR A 208 8.19 -14.71 -4.80
C THR A 208 7.20 -15.66 -4.15
N ARG A 209 7.57 -16.19 -2.98
CA ARG A 209 6.71 -17.05 -2.15
C ARG A 209 5.87 -16.27 -1.12
N LEU A 210 5.90 -14.92 -1.13
CA LEU A 210 5.25 -14.10 -0.11
C LEU A 210 3.77 -14.45 0.07
N GLU A 211 3.00 -14.48 -1.02
CA GLU A 211 1.56 -14.77 -0.95
C GLU A 211 1.27 -16.18 -0.42
N THR A 212 2.14 -17.15 -0.75
CA THR A 212 2.00 -18.52 -0.24
C THR A 212 2.25 -18.57 1.27
N VAL A 213 3.26 -17.84 1.76
CA VAL A 213 3.58 -17.74 3.19
C VAL A 213 2.41 -17.08 3.95
N LEU A 214 1.93 -15.93 3.47
CA LEU A 214 0.82 -15.21 4.12
C LEU A 214 -0.46 -16.07 4.18
N LYS A 215 -0.81 -16.76 3.10
CA LYS A 215 -1.96 -17.68 3.07
C LYS A 215 -1.80 -18.85 4.02
N ALA A 216 -0.62 -19.48 4.06
CA ALA A 216 -0.36 -20.59 4.97
C ALA A 216 -0.42 -20.18 6.45
N LEU A 217 -0.03 -18.94 6.76
CA LEU A 217 -0.11 -18.37 8.11
C LEU A 217 -1.50 -17.79 8.44
N GLY A 218 -2.41 -17.71 7.47
CA GLY A 218 -3.75 -17.13 7.63
C GLY A 218 -3.72 -15.64 7.95
N ARG A 219 -2.78 -14.87 7.38
CA ARG A 219 -2.64 -13.43 7.64
C ARG A 219 -3.19 -12.62 6.47
N ASP A 220 -4.01 -11.63 6.77
CA ASP A 220 -4.67 -10.75 5.78
C ASP A 220 -4.47 -9.25 6.06
N VAL A 221 -3.76 -8.91 7.15
CA VAL A 221 -3.26 -7.58 7.47
C VAL A 221 -1.74 -7.56 7.31
N VAL A 222 -1.22 -6.65 6.51
CA VAL A 222 0.23 -6.54 6.24
C VAL A 222 0.74 -5.17 6.69
N ILE A 223 1.66 -5.19 7.65
CA ILE A 223 2.44 -4.03 8.07
C ILE A 223 3.72 -4.05 7.25
N VAL A 224 3.88 -3.17 6.26
CA VAL A 224 5.02 -3.17 5.35
C VAL A 224 5.98 -2.01 5.65
N THR A 225 7.26 -2.33 5.85
CA THR A 225 8.31 -1.39 6.23
C THR A 225 9.59 -1.60 5.41
N GLY A 226 10.49 -0.61 5.47
CA GLY A 226 11.81 -0.69 4.87
C GLY A 226 12.00 0.29 3.70
N ALA A 227 12.74 -0.13 2.69
CA ALA A 227 13.19 0.78 1.64
C ALA A 227 12.94 0.19 0.23
N TRP A 228 12.71 0.98 -0.81
CA TRP A 228 12.48 2.43 -0.78
C TRP A 228 10.99 2.76 -0.65
N THR A 229 10.65 3.81 0.08
CA THR A 229 9.26 4.25 0.32
C THR A 229 8.45 4.34 -0.98
N ASN A 230 8.91 5.14 -1.95
CA ASN A 230 8.24 5.38 -3.23
C ASN A 230 8.45 4.26 -4.28
N MET A 231 9.25 3.23 -3.96
CA MET A 231 9.50 2.09 -4.86
C MET A 231 9.01 0.81 -4.21
N SER A 232 9.90 -0.01 -3.66
CA SER A 232 9.59 -1.32 -3.06
C SER A 232 8.40 -1.32 -2.10
N ILE A 233 8.31 -0.34 -1.19
CA ILE A 233 7.23 -0.28 -0.19
C ILE A 233 5.91 0.07 -0.87
N GLU A 234 5.87 1.15 -1.64
CA GLU A 234 4.67 1.57 -2.37
C GLU A 234 4.18 0.52 -3.38
N HIS A 235 5.08 -0.12 -4.13
CA HIS A 235 4.71 -1.19 -5.07
C HIS A 235 4.09 -2.37 -4.32
N THR A 236 4.67 -2.77 -3.19
CA THR A 236 4.16 -3.87 -2.37
C THR A 236 2.83 -3.52 -1.73
N ALA A 237 2.64 -2.27 -1.27
CA ALA A 237 1.38 -1.77 -0.75
C ALA A 237 0.28 -1.75 -1.81
N ARG A 238 0.55 -1.20 -3.00
CA ARG A 238 -0.42 -1.14 -4.11
C ARG A 238 -0.85 -2.54 -4.54
N THR A 239 0.11 -3.41 -4.85
CA THR A 239 -0.20 -4.79 -5.25
C THR A 239 -0.90 -5.57 -4.13
N GLY A 240 -0.53 -5.34 -2.87
CA GLY A 240 -1.19 -5.97 -1.72
C GLY A 240 -2.64 -5.55 -1.57
N ALA A 241 -2.94 -4.26 -1.74
CA ALA A 241 -4.30 -3.73 -1.74
C ALA A 241 -5.14 -4.32 -2.88
N ASP A 242 -4.59 -4.40 -4.10
CA ASP A 242 -5.27 -5.03 -5.25
C ASP A 242 -5.54 -6.52 -5.03
N LYS A 243 -4.65 -7.21 -4.29
CA LYS A 243 -4.83 -8.61 -3.88
C LYS A 243 -5.82 -8.77 -2.72
N GLY A 244 -6.33 -7.69 -2.15
CA GLY A 244 -7.31 -7.71 -1.06
C GLY A 244 -6.73 -7.76 0.36
N TYR A 245 -5.42 -7.54 0.53
CA TYR A 245 -4.81 -7.40 1.86
C TYR A 245 -5.08 -6.01 2.43
N PHE A 246 -5.25 -5.95 3.75
CA PHE A 246 -5.32 -4.68 4.45
C PHE A 246 -3.90 -4.19 4.75
N MET A 247 -3.49 -3.12 4.06
CA MET A 247 -2.12 -2.61 4.12
C MET A 247 -1.97 -1.50 5.17
N VAL A 248 -0.91 -1.61 5.97
CA VAL A 248 -0.48 -0.61 6.95
C VAL A 248 0.97 -0.23 6.68
N VAL A 249 1.26 1.06 6.62
CA VAL A 249 2.62 1.59 6.41
C VAL A 249 2.97 2.53 7.55
N PRO A 250 3.80 2.09 8.52
CA PRO A 250 4.43 3.00 9.47
C PRO A 250 5.57 3.75 8.76
N GLU A 251 5.32 5.01 8.41
CA GLU A 251 6.21 5.78 7.52
C GLU A 251 7.61 6.00 8.10
N ASP A 252 7.70 6.12 9.44
CA ASP A 252 8.94 6.32 10.20
C ASP A 252 9.77 5.04 10.34
N ALA A 253 9.27 3.90 9.85
CA ALA A 253 10.04 2.68 9.60
C ALA A 253 10.38 2.49 8.11
N CYS A 254 10.17 3.51 7.28
CA CYS A 254 10.45 3.49 5.86
C CYS A 254 11.47 4.57 5.47
N SER A 255 12.23 4.34 4.40
CA SER A 255 13.19 5.33 3.89
C SER A 255 13.30 5.32 2.38
N THR A 256 13.73 6.43 1.78
CA THR A 256 14.10 6.55 0.36
C THR A 256 15.26 7.56 0.23
N MET A 257 15.45 8.17 -0.93
CA MET A 257 16.53 9.10 -1.28
C MET A 257 16.54 10.37 -0.41
N ASN A 258 15.38 10.99 -0.18
CA ASN A 258 15.24 12.21 0.61
C ASN A 258 13.78 12.39 1.08
N ALA A 259 13.56 13.41 1.91
CA ALA A 259 12.25 13.72 2.48
C ALA A 259 11.18 14.08 1.44
N GLU A 260 11.54 14.70 0.31
CA GLU A 260 10.59 15.07 -0.75
C GLU A 260 9.99 13.83 -1.41
N TRP A 261 10.84 12.90 -1.85
CA TRP A 261 10.40 11.61 -2.42
C TRP A 261 9.58 10.79 -1.43
N HIS A 262 9.98 10.80 -0.15
CA HIS A 262 9.25 10.11 0.91
C HIS A 262 7.85 10.70 1.07
N THR A 263 7.78 12.02 1.26
CA THR A 263 6.53 12.78 1.48
C THR A 263 5.59 12.63 0.30
N ALA A 264 6.09 12.66 -0.93
CA ALA A 264 5.28 12.48 -2.12
C ALA A 264 4.57 11.12 -2.14
N SER A 265 5.28 10.05 -1.79
CA SER A 265 4.71 8.70 -1.70
C SER A 265 3.70 8.58 -0.55
N VAL A 266 4.10 8.99 0.65
CA VAL A 266 3.29 8.93 1.87
C VAL A 266 2.00 9.72 1.72
N ASN A 267 2.07 10.98 1.29
CA ASN A 267 0.93 11.90 1.35
C ASN A 267 -0.03 11.77 0.18
N TYR A 268 0.42 11.30 -0.99
CA TYR A 268 -0.43 11.26 -2.19
C TYR A 268 -0.71 9.84 -2.66
N ALA A 269 0.33 9.00 -2.72
CA ALA A 269 0.20 7.68 -3.30
C ALA A 269 -0.37 6.66 -2.31
N LEU A 270 0.31 6.48 -1.18
CA LEU A 270 0.03 5.42 -0.22
C LEU A 270 -1.34 5.56 0.46
N GLN A 271 -1.82 6.78 0.69
CA GLN A 271 -3.09 7.01 1.38
C GLN A 271 -4.32 6.44 0.66
N ASN A 272 -4.22 6.22 -0.65
CA ASN A 272 -5.30 5.60 -1.42
C ASN A 272 -5.40 4.08 -1.14
N VAL A 273 -4.28 3.43 -0.85
CA VAL A 273 -4.14 1.96 -0.84
C VAL A 273 -3.79 1.38 0.52
N ALA A 274 -3.33 2.19 1.47
CA ALA A 274 -2.91 1.74 2.80
C ALA A 274 -3.33 2.73 3.90
N VAL A 275 -3.35 2.26 5.14
CA VAL A 275 -3.33 3.14 6.31
C VAL A 275 -1.89 3.58 6.55
N VAL A 276 -1.65 4.89 6.46
CA VAL A 276 -0.34 5.48 6.74
C VAL A 276 -0.34 6.01 8.17
N THR A 277 0.69 5.65 8.95
CA THR A 277 0.81 5.96 10.39
C THR A 277 2.28 5.88 10.83
N ASP A 278 2.55 5.70 12.12
CA ASP A 278 3.88 5.59 12.72
C ASP A 278 4.04 4.28 13.52
N VAL A 279 5.29 3.95 13.85
CA VAL A 279 5.67 2.76 14.63
C VAL A 279 4.96 2.70 15.98
N ASP A 280 4.89 3.82 16.69
CA ASP A 280 4.32 3.86 18.04
C ASP A 280 2.83 3.52 18.02
N THR A 281 2.10 4.05 17.03
CA THR A 281 0.69 3.77 16.79
C THR A 281 0.46 2.33 16.40
N VAL A 282 1.30 1.74 15.54
CA VAL A 282 1.19 0.31 15.18
C VAL A 282 1.41 -0.59 16.40
N ILE A 283 2.43 -0.31 17.22
CA ILE A 283 2.72 -1.07 18.45
C ILE A 283 1.56 -0.92 19.45
N ALA A 284 1.01 0.27 19.62
CA ALA A 284 -0.15 0.49 20.49
C ALA A 284 -1.39 -0.25 19.98
N ALA A 285 -1.67 -0.17 18.67
CA ALA A 285 -2.85 -0.78 18.06
C ALA A 285 -2.85 -2.32 18.11
N THR A 286 -1.68 -2.95 18.20
CA THR A 286 -1.51 -4.41 18.28
C THR A 286 -1.51 -4.97 19.70
N ARG A 287 -1.47 -4.13 20.74
CA ARG A 287 -1.38 -4.57 22.15
C ARG A 287 -2.71 -4.68 22.89
N GLY A 288 -3.81 -4.15 22.33
CA GLY A 288 -5.15 -4.13 22.95
C GLY A 288 -5.50 -2.82 23.63
#